data_AF-A0A8S9N5X8-F1
#
_entry.id   AF-A0A8S9N5X8-F1
#
_cell.length_a   1.000
_cell.length_b   1.000
_cell.length_c   1.000
_cell.angle_alpha   90.00
_cell.angle_beta   90.00
_cell.angle_gamma   90.00
#
_symmetry.space_group_name_H-M   'P 1'
#
loop_
_entity.id
_entity.type
_entity.pdbx_description
1 polymer ?
#
loop_
_entity_poly.entity_id
_entity_poly.type
_entity_poly.pdbx_seq_one_letter_code
_entity_poly.pdbx_strand_id
1 'polypeptide(L)'
;MEGDKIIGLKQGKQSISLEPGGQFELSGAPLETLHQTCAEVNSHLYQVKSVAEEMGIGFLGSVSSPNGVGRIYPSCQKYEALSILKGRYDIMRNYMPKVGSLGLDMMLRTCTVQVNLDFSSEADVIRKFRASLALQPIATALFANSPFTEGKPNGHIWTDTDKDRTGMLPFVFDDSFG
;
A
#
# COMPACT_ATOMS: atom_id res chain seq x y z
N MET A 1 -5.32 18.64 -0.58
CA MET A 1 -5.07 19.33 -1.87
C MET A 1 -3.57 19.30 -2.15
N GLU A 2 -3.17 19.20 -3.41
CA GLU A 2 -1.82 19.53 -3.89
C GLU A 2 -1.97 20.72 -4.85
N GLY A 3 -1.66 21.93 -4.39
CA GLY A 3 -2.10 23.15 -5.08
C GLY A 3 -3.63 23.13 -5.28
N ASP A 4 -4.08 23.26 -6.52
CA ASP A 4 -5.50 23.27 -6.88
C ASP A 4 -6.11 21.88 -7.09
N LYS A 5 -5.35 20.80 -6.88
CA LYS A 5 -5.80 19.42 -7.14
C LYS A 5 -6.31 18.74 -5.87
N ILE A 6 -7.52 18.20 -5.93
CA ILE A 6 -8.04 17.29 -4.88
C ILE A 6 -7.27 15.96 -5.00
N ILE A 7 -6.59 15.58 -3.92
CA ILE A 7 -5.75 14.36 -3.85
C ILE A 7 -6.16 13.42 -2.70
N GLY A 8 -7.30 13.72 -2.08
CA GLY A 8 -7.78 13.01 -0.90
C GLY A 8 -8.93 13.75 -0.22
N LEU A 9 -9.59 13.04 0.69
CA LEU A 9 -10.73 13.52 1.49
C LEU A 9 -10.46 13.23 2.97
N LYS A 10 -11.12 13.96 3.86
CA LYS A 10 -11.04 13.73 5.31
C LYS A 10 -12.42 13.86 5.94
N GLN A 11 -12.75 12.92 6.82
CA GLN A 11 -13.96 12.96 7.64
C GLN A 11 -13.61 12.51 9.06
N GLY A 12 -13.63 13.44 10.02
CA GLY A 12 -13.23 13.16 11.40
C GLY A 12 -11.80 12.60 11.47
N LYS A 13 -11.68 11.36 11.95
CA LYS A 13 -10.40 10.62 12.05
C LYS A 13 -10.08 9.73 10.84
N GLN A 14 -10.96 9.66 9.85
CA GLN A 14 -10.73 8.93 8.61
C GLN A 14 -10.18 9.86 7.53
N SER A 15 -9.35 9.32 6.65
CA SER A 15 -8.95 10.00 5.43
C SER A 15 -8.88 9.06 4.25
N ILE A 16 -9.22 9.58 3.08
CA ILE A 16 -9.01 8.92 1.80
C ILE A 16 -7.81 9.58 1.12
N SER A 17 -6.88 8.77 0.64
CA SER A 17 -5.64 9.18 -0.03
C SER A 17 -5.50 8.48 -1.38
N LEU A 18 -4.66 9.06 -2.24
CA LEU A 18 -4.20 8.40 -3.46
C LEU A 18 -2.70 8.09 -3.36
N GLU A 19 -2.37 6.83 -3.62
CA GLU A 19 -1.01 6.32 -3.78
C GLU A 19 -0.44 6.62 -5.18
N PRO A 20 0.87 6.41 -5.45
CA PRO A 20 1.52 6.92 -6.65
C PRO A 20 0.85 6.50 -7.96
N GLY A 21 0.29 5.30 -8.04
CA GLY A 21 -0.40 4.75 -9.22
C GLY A 21 -1.90 5.02 -9.25
N GLY A 22 -2.41 5.87 -8.35
CA GLY A 22 -3.84 6.15 -8.21
C GLY A 22 -4.61 5.10 -7.41
N GLN A 23 -3.90 4.21 -6.68
CA GLN A 23 -4.55 3.29 -5.76
C GLN A 23 -5.31 4.09 -4.70
N PHE A 24 -6.56 3.70 -4.47
CA PHE A 24 -7.51 4.43 -3.64
C PHE A 24 -7.46 3.89 -2.22
N GLU A 25 -6.92 4.69 -1.30
CA GLU A 25 -6.61 4.26 0.06
C GLU A 25 -7.62 4.82 1.06
N LEU A 26 -8.04 3.96 2.00
CA LEU A 26 -8.70 4.37 3.23
C LEU A 26 -7.69 4.26 4.39
N SER A 27 -7.41 5.37 5.04
CA SER A 27 -6.85 5.39 6.40
C SER A 27 -8.01 5.51 7.39
N GLY A 28 -8.31 4.39 8.05
CA GLY A 28 -9.41 4.27 9.00
C GLY A 28 -9.17 5.01 10.31
N ALA A 29 -10.23 5.20 11.09
CA ALA A 29 -10.10 5.73 12.44
C ALA A 29 -9.42 4.72 13.38
N PRO A 30 -8.81 5.18 14.49
CA PRO A 30 -8.47 4.28 15.59
C PRO A 30 -9.76 3.77 16.23
N LEU A 31 -9.98 2.46 16.16
CA LEU A 31 -11.19 1.78 16.60
C LEU A 31 -10.86 0.73 17.66
N GLU A 32 -11.81 0.48 18.55
CA GLU A 32 -11.62 -0.40 19.70
C GLU A 32 -11.83 -1.87 19.34
N THR A 33 -12.70 -2.16 18.37
CA THR A 33 -13.08 -3.53 18.02
C THR A 33 -13.02 -3.80 16.53
N LEU A 34 -12.76 -5.07 16.17
CA LEU A 34 -12.80 -5.52 14.77
C LEU A 34 -14.19 -5.37 14.13
N HIS A 35 -15.26 -5.39 14.92
CA HIS A 35 -16.62 -5.14 14.42
C HIS A 35 -16.77 -3.70 13.93
N GLN A 36 -16.21 -2.73 14.67
CA GLN A 36 -16.16 -1.35 14.22
C GLN A 36 -15.30 -1.21 12.96
N THR A 37 -14.13 -1.86 12.91
CA THR A 37 -13.27 -1.86 11.71
C THR A 37 -14.01 -2.41 10.50
N CYS A 38 -14.70 -3.53 10.65
CA CYS A 38 -15.51 -4.13 9.58
C CYS A 38 -16.64 -3.19 9.14
N ALA A 39 -17.34 -2.54 10.08
CA ALA A 39 -18.37 -1.56 9.76
C ALA A 39 -17.81 -0.35 9.00
N GLU A 40 -16.64 0.15 9.38
CA GLU A 40 -15.97 1.27 8.71
C GLU A 40 -15.57 0.91 7.27
N VAL A 41 -14.96 -0.27 7.07
CA VAL A 41 -14.62 -0.78 5.73
C VAL A 41 -15.88 -0.91 4.86
N ASN A 42 -16.96 -1.47 5.39
CA ASN A 42 -18.22 -1.61 4.64
C ASN A 42 -18.85 -0.25 4.29
N SER A 43 -18.83 0.71 5.22
CA SER A 43 -19.31 2.07 4.97
C SER A 43 -18.52 2.73 3.84
N HIS A 44 -17.19 2.63 3.87
CA HIS A 44 -16.34 3.16 2.82
C HIS A 44 -16.64 2.52 1.46
N LEU A 45 -16.70 1.18 1.40
CA LEU A 45 -17.00 0.47 0.15
C LEU A 45 -18.38 0.82 -0.40
N TYR A 46 -19.38 0.99 0.46
CA TYR A 46 -20.72 1.43 0.05
C TYR A 46 -20.68 2.83 -0.57
N GLN A 47 -20.04 3.79 0.09
CA GLN A 47 -19.91 5.16 -0.42
C GLN A 47 -19.17 5.20 -1.76
N VAL A 48 -18.03 4.51 -1.86
CA VAL A 48 -17.23 4.45 -3.09
C VAL A 48 -18.04 3.86 -4.24
N LYS A 49 -18.73 2.73 -4.02
CA LYS A 49 -19.57 2.10 -5.06
C LYS A 49 -20.71 3.00 -5.50
N SER A 50 -21.39 3.67 -4.57
CA SER A 50 -22.54 4.52 -4.88
C SER A 50 -22.22 5.63 -5.89
N VAL A 51 -21.00 6.19 -5.84
CA VAL A 51 -20.54 7.20 -6.80
C VAL A 51 -19.90 6.56 -8.04
N ALA A 52 -19.09 5.52 -7.85
CA ALA A 52 -18.31 4.92 -8.93
C ALA A 52 -19.16 4.18 -9.97
N GLU A 53 -20.28 3.58 -9.55
CA GLU A 53 -21.20 2.87 -10.45
C GLU A 53 -21.82 3.81 -11.50
N GLU A 54 -22.21 5.02 -11.11
CA GLU A 54 -22.72 6.05 -12.04
C GLU A 54 -21.66 6.49 -13.06
N MET A 55 -20.38 6.38 -12.69
CA MET A 55 -19.24 6.70 -13.55
C MET A 55 -18.75 5.51 -14.38
N GLY A 56 -19.33 4.32 -14.22
CA GLY A 56 -18.85 3.09 -14.85
C GLY A 56 -17.47 2.61 -14.35
N ILE A 57 -17.10 2.97 -13.12
CA ILE A 57 -15.81 2.62 -12.49
C ILE A 57 -16.00 1.45 -11.52
N GLY A 58 -15.09 0.46 -11.59
CA GLY A 58 -15.01 -0.64 -10.63
C GLY A 58 -13.70 -0.62 -9.84
N PHE A 59 -13.73 -1.19 -8.63
CA PHE A 59 -12.56 -1.33 -7.76
C PHE A 59 -12.19 -2.82 -7.61
N LEU A 60 -10.88 -3.11 -7.64
CA LEU A 60 -10.34 -4.46 -7.52
C LEU A 60 -9.46 -4.57 -6.27
N GLY A 61 -9.80 -5.51 -5.37
CA GLY A 61 -8.93 -5.89 -4.25
C GLY A 61 -7.89 -6.92 -4.68
N SER A 62 -6.69 -6.46 -5.02
CA SER A 62 -5.55 -7.32 -5.40
C SER A 62 -4.25 -6.69 -4.92
N VAL A 63 -3.29 -7.49 -4.45
CA VAL A 63 -1.99 -6.98 -3.97
C VAL A 63 -1.15 -6.44 -5.13
N SER A 64 -1.35 -6.95 -6.36
CA SER A 64 -0.75 -6.40 -7.57
C SER A 64 -1.78 -6.35 -8.71
N SER A 65 -1.70 -5.34 -9.58
CA SER A 65 -2.56 -5.26 -10.77
C SER A 65 -2.23 -6.39 -11.77
N PRO A 66 -3.16 -7.34 -12.03
CA PRO A 66 -2.88 -8.55 -12.80
C PRO A 66 -2.69 -8.27 -14.30
N ASN A 67 -3.36 -7.23 -14.81
CA ASN A 67 -3.34 -6.89 -16.24
C ASN A 67 -2.15 -6.02 -16.65
N GLY A 68 -1.32 -5.61 -15.69
CA GLY A 68 -0.28 -4.61 -15.93
C GLY A 68 -0.82 -3.28 -16.46
N VAL A 69 0.04 -2.27 -16.51
CA VAL A 69 -0.30 -0.97 -17.11
C VAL A 69 -0.50 -1.10 -18.63
N GLY A 70 0.19 -2.06 -19.25
CA GLY A 70 0.28 -2.22 -20.70
C GLY A 70 -1.01 -2.62 -21.42
N ARG A 71 -2.01 -3.17 -20.71
CA ARG A 71 -3.31 -3.53 -21.31
C ARG A 71 -4.33 -2.39 -21.29
N ILE A 72 -4.10 -1.38 -20.45
CA ILE A 72 -4.92 -0.15 -20.39
C ILE A 72 -4.28 0.95 -21.26
N TYR A 73 -2.93 0.99 -21.38
CA TYR A 73 -2.22 1.97 -22.20
C TYR A 73 -1.02 1.34 -22.97
N PRO A 74 -0.97 1.37 -24.33
CA PRO A 74 -0.13 0.44 -25.11
C PRO A 74 1.35 0.83 -25.35
N SER A 75 1.89 1.89 -24.74
CA SER A 75 3.24 2.37 -25.08
C SER A 75 4.01 2.93 -23.89
N CYS A 76 5.31 3.15 -24.08
CA CYS A 76 6.33 3.51 -23.07
C CYS A 76 6.12 4.83 -22.29
N GLN A 77 4.92 5.45 -22.34
CA GLN A 77 4.43 6.48 -21.41
C GLN A 77 4.00 5.88 -20.03
N LYS A 78 4.66 4.78 -19.63
CA LYS A 78 4.22 3.79 -18.64
C LYS A 78 3.88 4.34 -17.24
N TYR A 79 4.41 5.50 -16.88
CA TYR A 79 4.32 6.00 -15.50
C TYR A 79 3.78 7.42 -15.39
N GLU A 80 3.93 8.28 -16.40
CA GLU A 80 3.40 9.66 -16.36
C GLU A 80 1.87 9.69 -16.38
N ALA A 81 1.22 8.81 -17.15
CA ALA A 81 -0.24 8.77 -17.25
C ALA A 81 -0.95 8.30 -15.97
N LEU A 82 -0.26 7.50 -15.14
CA LEU A 82 -0.81 6.95 -13.88
C LEU A 82 -0.41 7.75 -12.64
N SER A 83 0.56 8.65 -12.79
CA SER A 83 1.18 9.28 -11.65
C SER A 83 0.26 10.32 -11.03
N ILE A 84 -0.12 10.09 -9.78
CA ILE A 84 -0.68 11.14 -8.96
C ILE A 84 0.36 12.25 -8.81
N LEU A 85 -0.04 13.45 -9.23
CA LEU A 85 0.81 14.64 -9.23
C LEU A 85 0.93 15.17 -7.80
N LYS A 86 1.77 14.52 -7.00
CA LYS A 86 2.22 14.94 -5.67
C LYS A 86 3.73 15.04 -5.71
N GLY A 87 4.30 16.18 -5.32
CA GLY A 87 5.74 16.44 -5.46
C GLY A 87 6.62 15.38 -4.78
N ARG A 88 6.16 14.81 -3.66
CA ARG A 88 6.87 13.71 -2.96
C ARG A 88 7.05 12.45 -3.83
N TYR A 89 6.08 12.15 -4.70
CA TYR A 89 6.13 10.97 -5.56
C TYR A 89 7.09 11.15 -6.73
N ASP A 90 7.29 12.37 -7.22
CA ASP A 90 8.27 12.66 -8.27
C ASP A 90 9.71 12.44 -7.76
N ILE A 91 9.98 12.81 -6.51
CA ILE A 91 11.27 12.53 -5.86
C ILE A 91 11.51 11.02 -5.80
N MET A 92 10.54 10.25 -5.31
CA MET A 92 10.66 8.80 -5.20
C MET A 92 10.77 8.12 -6.57
N ARG A 93 9.99 8.55 -7.57
CA ARG A 93 10.03 8.00 -8.93
C ARG A 93 11.43 8.14 -9.55
N ASN A 94 12.09 9.27 -9.31
CA ASN A 94 13.46 9.52 -9.79
C ASN A 94 14.53 8.77 -8.98
N TYR A 95 14.22 8.38 -7.74
CA TYR A 95 15.16 7.70 -6.86
C TYR A 95 15.12 6.17 -7.00
N MET A 96 13.93 5.56 -7.09
CA MET A 96 13.76 4.09 -7.08
C MET A 96 14.65 3.34 -8.08
N PRO A 97 14.81 3.79 -9.35
CA PRO A 97 15.70 3.11 -10.29
C PRO A 97 17.17 3.05 -9.88
N LYS A 98 17.59 3.88 -8.91
CA LYS A 98 18.97 3.92 -8.40
C LYS A 98 19.24 2.88 -7.31
N VAL A 99 18.20 2.28 -6.74
CA VAL A 99 18.29 1.42 -5.53
C VAL A 99 17.65 0.05 -5.66
N GLY A 100 16.86 -0.18 -6.70
CA GLY A 100 16.26 -1.48 -7.01
C GLY A 100 15.56 -1.48 -8.37
N SER A 101 15.27 -2.66 -8.92
CA SER A 101 14.59 -2.75 -10.22
C SER A 101 13.06 -2.72 -10.12
N LEU A 102 12.51 -3.04 -8.95
CA LEU A 102 11.06 -3.19 -8.72
C LEU A 102 10.43 -2.05 -7.90
N GLY A 103 11.20 -1.02 -7.52
CA GLY A 103 10.67 0.07 -6.69
C GLY A 103 9.57 0.90 -7.37
N LEU A 104 9.63 1.06 -8.69
CA LEU A 104 8.53 1.70 -9.43
C LEU A 104 7.26 0.83 -9.47
N ASP A 105 7.43 -0.49 -9.48
CA ASP A 105 6.30 -1.41 -9.47
C ASP A 105 5.62 -1.45 -8.11
N MET A 106 6.40 -1.41 -7.04
CA MET A 106 5.89 -1.19 -5.69
C MET A 106 4.99 0.04 -5.66
N MET A 107 5.51 1.18 -6.11
CA MET A 107 4.77 2.45 -6.06
C MET A 107 3.49 2.43 -6.89
N LEU A 108 3.51 1.85 -8.08
CA LEU A 108 2.49 2.10 -9.10
C LEU A 108 1.53 0.93 -9.31
N ARG A 109 1.87 -0.27 -8.81
CA ARG A 109 1.12 -1.49 -9.11
C ARG A 109 0.70 -2.28 -7.88
N THR A 110 1.16 -1.93 -6.68
CA THR A 110 0.83 -2.68 -5.47
C THR A 110 -0.25 -2.01 -4.62
N CYS A 111 -1.01 -2.83 -3.91
CA CYS A 111 -1.94 -2.44 -2.85
C CYS A 111 -1.65 -3.28 -1.60
N THR A 112 -2.02 -2.77 -0.43
CA THR A 112 -1.88 -3.49 0.83
C THR A 112 -3.13 -3.32 1.70
N VAL A 113 -3.32 -4.24 2.64
CA VAL A 113 -4.16 -4.04 3.82
C VAL A 113 -3.23 -4.04 5.01
N GLN A 114 -3.20 -2.94 5.75
CA GLN A 114 -2.32 -2.74 6.91
C GLN A 114 -3.17 -2.49 8.16
N VAL A 115 -2.67 -2.94 9.31
CA VAL A 115 -3.20 -2.60 10.63
C VAL A 115 -2.18 -1.81 11.43
N ASN A 116 -2.64 -0.81 12.16
CA ASN A 116 -1.83 -0.01 13.09
C ASN A 116 -2.23 -0.39 14.52
N LEU A 117 -1.25 -0.63 15.40
CA LEU A 117 -1.47 -1.07 16.77
C LEU A 117 -0.65 -0.21 17.74
N ASP A 118 -1.26 0.15 18.86
CA ASP A 118 -0.61 0.93 19.92
C ASP A 118 0.31 0.05 20.79
N PHE A 119 1.20 0.71 21.53
CA PHE A 119 2.03 0.10 22.57
C PHE A 119 1.98 0.92 23.86
N SER A 120 2.19 0.26 25.00
CA SER A 120 2.12 0.91 26.32
C SER A 120 3.47 1.30 26.91
N SER A 121 4.57 0.75 26.38
CA SER A 121 5.94 1.02 26.85
C SER A 121 6.96 0.59 25.80
N GLU A 122 8.22 0.98 26.01
CA GLU A 122 9.35 0.52 25.20
C GLU A 122 9.49 -1.02 25.20
N ALA A 123 9.38 -1.64 26.37
CA ALA A 123 9.40 -3.09 26.48
C ALA A 123 8.23 -3.76 25.70
N ASP A 124 7.04 -3.15 25.69
CA ASP A 124 5.90 -3.65 24.93
C ASP A 124 6.11 -3.51 23.42
N VAL A 125 6.61 -2.36 22.94
CA VAL A 125 6.88 -2.18 21.50
C VAL A 125 7.97 -3.12 21.02
N ILE A 126 9.05 -3.36 21.80
CA ILE A 126 10.10 -4.33 21.42
C ILE A 126 9.51 -5.73 21.27
N ARG A 127 8.67 -6.17 22.22
CA ARG A 127 7.99 -7.48 22.17
C ARG A 127 7.08 -7.60 20.95
N LYS A 128 6.23 -6.59 20.72
CA LYS A 128 5.32 -6.54 19.56
C LYS A 128 6.11 -6.52 18.26
N PHE A 129 7.17 -5.73 18.16
CA PHE A 129 7.97 -5.60 16.94
C PHE A 129 8.67 -6.93 16.60
N ARG A 130 9.30 -7.58 17.58
CA ARG A 130 9.90 -8.93 17.39
C ARG A 130 8.85 -9.96 16.95
N ALA A 131 7.69 -9.98 17.60
CA ALA A 131 6.60 -10.90 17.25
C ALA A 131 6.06 -10.63 15.84
N SER A 132 5.78 -9.37 15.51
CA SER A 132 5.29 -8.95 14.19
C SER A 132 6.29 -9.31 13.08
N LEU A 133 7.58 -9.02 13.26
CA LEU A 133 8.61 -9.39 12.28
C LEU A 133 8.69 -10.90 12.08
N ALA A 134 8.74 -11.68 13.16
CA ALA A 134 8.83 -13.14 13.07
C ALA A 134 7.59 -13.77 12.38
N LEU A 135 6.40 -13.21 12.60
CA LEU A 135 5.14 -13.71 12.05
C LEU A 135 4.78 -13.10 10.68
N GLN A 136 5.47 -12.05 10.22
CA GLN A 136 5.18 -11.37 8.96
C GLN A 136 5.18 -12.30 7.73
N PRO A 137 6.08 -13.30 7.61
CA PRO A 137 6.03 -14.25 6.50
C PRO A 137 4.79 -15.14 6.52
N ILE A 138 4.28 -15.50 7.71
CA ILE A 138 3.04 -16.29 7.85
C ILE A 138 1.85 -15.47 7.39
N ALA A 139 1.76 -14.21 7.82
CA ALA A 139 0.72 -13.30 7.34
C ALA A 139 0.80 -13.12 5.81
N THR A 140 2.00 -12.90 5.26
CA THR A 140 2.22 -12.80 3.81
C THR A 140 1.73 -14.04 3.07
N ALA A 141 1.98 -15.24 3.60
CA ALA A 141 1.51 -16.49 2.99
C ALA A 141 -0.02 -16.64 3.04
N LEU A 142 -0.67 -16.30 4.17
CA LEU A 142 -2.12 -16.36 4.32
C LEU A 142 -2.86 -15.38 3.40
N PHE A 143 -2.28 -14.21 3.16
CA PHE A 143 -2.89 -13.13 2.37
C PHE A 143 -2.29 -12.99 0.96
N ALA A 144 -1.54 -13.98 0.47
CA ALA A 144 -0.92 -13.95 -0.85
C ALA A 144 -2.00 -13.84 -1.95
N ASN A 145 -2.01 -12.70 -2.65
CA ASN A 145 -3.06 -12.37 -3.64
C ASN A 145 -2.50 -11.56 -4.82
N SER A 146 -1.33 -11.94 -5.34
CA SER A 146 -0.68 -11.26 -6.47
C SER A 146 0.12 -12.19 -7.38
N PRO A 147 -0.44 -13.31 -7.89
CA PRO A 147 0.34 -14.31 -8.61
C PRO A 147 0.79 -13.86 -10.02
N PHE A 148 0.26 -12.76 -10.56
CA PHE A 148 0.49 -12.36 -11.95
C PHE A 148 0.98 -10.91 -12.09
N THR A 149 1.89 -10.70 -13.03
CA THR A 149 2.25 -9.40 -13.59
C THR A 149 2.14 -9.50 -15.11
N GLU A 150 1.33 -8.64 -15.72
CA GLU A 150 1.13 -8.63 -17.19
C GLU A 150 0.69 -10.01 -17.74
N GLY A 151 -0.18 -10.70 -16.99
CA GLY A 151 -0.68 -12.03 -17.34
C GLY A 151 0.32 -13.18 -17.20
N LYS A 152 1.52 -12.94 -16.64
CA LYS A 152 2.54 -13.97 -16.38
C LYS A 152 2.79 -14.16 -14.89
N PRO A 153 3.14 -15.37 -14.42
CA PRO A 153 3.59 -15.59 -13.05
C PRO A 153 4.73 -14.64 -12.66
N ASN A 154 4.70 -14.12 -11.43
CA ASN A 154 5.66 -13.12 -10.95
C ASN A 154 6.38 -13.54 -9.66
N GLY A 155 7.26 -12.66 -9.17
CA GLY A 155 8.03 -12.84 -7.94
C GLY A 155 7.79 -11.72 -6.91
N HIS A 156 8.66 -11.64 -5.90
CA HIS A 156 8.50 -10.72 -4.76
C HIS A 156 9.02 -9.31 -5.09
N ILE A 157 8.14 -8.30 -5.03
CA ILE A 157 8.46 -6.90 -5.38
C ILE A 157 9.32 -6.21 -4.30
N TRP A 158 8.96 -6.39 -3.02
CA TRP A 158 9.59 -5.66 -1.91
C TRP A 158 11.05 -6.03 -1.66
N THR A 159 11.49 -7.21 -2.11
CA THR A 159 12.87 -7.68 -1.96
C THR A 159 13.86 -7.02 -2.93
N ASP A 160 13.37 -6.34 -3.97
CA ASP A 160 14.18 -5.60 -4.95
C ASP A 160 13.65 -4.16 -5.15
N THR A 161 13.15 -3.57 -4.05
CA THR A 161 12.68 -2.17 -4.01
C THR A 161 13.80 -1.23 -3.59
N ASP A 162 14.30 -1.37 -2.35
CA ASP A 162 15.44 -0.62 -1.82
C ASP A 162 15.91 -1.32 -0.54
N LYS A 163 17.11 -1.92 -0.59
CA LYS A 163 17.68 -2.71 0.52
C LYS A 163 17.93 -1.89 1.80
N ASP A 164 18.03 -0.57 1.71
CA ASP A 164 18.34 0.29 2.86
C ASP A 164 17.09 0.58 3.72
N ARG A 165 15.89 0.25 3.22
CA ARG A 165 14.61 0.54 3.89
C ARG A 165 13.60 -0.61 3.85
N THR A 166 14.03 -1.82 3.49
CA THR A 166 13.17 -3.01 3.46
C THR A 166 13.81 -4.19 4.21
N GLY A 167 13.04 -5.27 4.36
CA GLY A 167 13.53 -6.53 4.91
C GLY A 167 13.08 -6.81 6.34
N MET A 168 13.75 -7.77 6.96
CA MET A 168 13.34 -8.37 8.24
C MET A 168 13.98 -7.72 9.47
N LEU A 169 14.77 -6.66 9.29
CA LEU A 169 15.37 -5.84 10.36
C LEU A 169 15.98 -6.69 11.49
N PRO A 170 17.01 -7.53 11.22
CA PRO A 170 17.51 -8.50 12.19
C PRO A 170 17.98 -7.88 13.50
N PHE A 171 18.48 -6.64 13.48
CA PHE A 171 18.93 -5.91 14.66
C PHE A 171 17.84 -5.73 15.73
N VAL A 172 16.55 -5.84 15.38
CA VAL A 172 15.44 -5.78 16.33
C VAL A 172 15.49 -6.95 17.34
N PHE A 173 16.16 -8.05 16.99
CA PHE A 173 16.31 -9.23 17.85
C PHE A 173 17.57 -9.19 18.71
N ASP A 174 18.44 -8.20 18.54
CA ASP A 174 19.64 -8.05 19.36
C ASP A 174 19.26 -7.62 20.78
N ASP A 175 20.01 -8.07 21.80
CA ASP A 175 19.77 -7.70 23.20
C ASP A 175 19.92 -6.20 23.45
N SER A 176 20.66 -5.49 22.59
CA SER A 176 20.87 -4.04 22.65
C SER A 176 19.76 -3.21 22.01
N PHE A 177 18.74 -3.84 21.42
CA PHE A 177 17.64 -3.12 20.79
C PHE A 177 16.60 -2.70 21.82
N GLY A 178 16.44 -1.38 21.99
CA GLY A 178 15.70 -0.74 23.09
C GLY A 178 16.58 0.27 23.77
#